data_AF-A0A527GIQ2-F1
#
_entry.id   AF-A0A527GIQ2-F1
#
_cell.length_a   1.000
_cell.length_b   1.000
_cell.length_c   1.000
_cell.angle_alpha   90.00
_cell.angle_beta   90.00
_cell.angle_gamma   90.00
#
_symmetry.space_group_name_H-M   'P 1'
#
loop_
_entity.id
_entity.type
_entity.pdbx_description
1 polymer ?
#
loop_
_entity_poly.entity_id
_entity_poly.type
_entity_poly.pdbx_seq_one_letter_code
_entity_poly.pdbx_strand_id
1 'polypeptide(L)' 'MIVYGDHRQTESAEQLREAANEMAESLDRMSHGVQRHAALVGLFISVSELVQALADVDFQTSGIDIFS' A
#
# COMPACT_ATOMS: atom_id res chain seq x y z
N MET A 1 -9.66 -0.24 8.73
CA MET A 1 -9.67 -1.65 8.33
C MET A 1 -9.86 -1.72 6.82
N ILE A 2 -8.77 -1.87 6.06
CA ILE A 2 -8.85 -2.00 4.60
C ILE A 2 -9.37 -3.40 4.27
N VAL A 3 -10.53 -3.48 3.62
CA VAL A 3 -11.07 -4.71 3.07
C VAL A 3 -11.07 -4.57 1.55
N TYR A 4 -10.09 -5.18 0.91
CA TYR A 4 -10.16 -5.57 -0.49
C TYR A 4 -9.91 -7.08 -0.55
N GLY A 5 -10.94 -7.83 -0.94
CA GLY A 5 -10.88 -9.28 -1.18
C GLY A 5 -10.44 -10.14 0.02
N ASP A 6 -11.39 -10.56 0.87
CA ASP A 6 -11.42 -11.75 1.76
C ASP A 6 -10.15 -12.23 2.52
N HIS A 7 -9.05 -11.48 2.54
CA HIS A 7 -7.85 -11.81 3.29
C HIS A 7 -7.43 -10.58 4.08
N ARG A 8 -7.83 -10.56 5.35
CA ARG A 8 -7.23 -9.68 6.37
C ARG A 8 -5.81 -10.16 6.62
N GLN A 9 -4.89 -9.79 5.74
CA GLN A 9 -3.47 -9.93 6.03
C GLN A 9 -3.06 -8.71 6.86
N THR A 10 -2.67 -8.94 8.11
CA THR A 10 -2.11 -7.92 8.99
C THR A 10 -0.64 -7.71 8.61
N GLU A 11 -0.37 -7.23 7.40
CA GLU A 11 0.99 -6.87 7.01
C GLU A 11 1.34 -5.51 7.64
N SER A 12 2.57 -5.39 8.16
CA SER A 12 3.03 -4.14 8.76
C SER A 12 3.18 -3.09 7.67
N ALA A 13 2.70 -1.87 7.92
CA ALA A 13 2.92 -0.73 7.03
C ALA A 13 4.42 -0.48 6.76
N GLU A 14 5.30 -0.88 7.68
CA GLU A 14 6.74 -0.83 7.49
C GLU A 14 7.22 -1.80 6.40
N GLN A 15 6.69 -3.03 6.38
CA GLN A 15 7.02 -4.05 5.39
C GLN A 15 6.51 -3.67 4.00
N LEU A 16 5.29 -3.12 3.91
CA LEU A 16 4.73 -2.60 2.67
C LEU A 16 5.55 -1.41 2.12
N ARG A 17 6.04 -0.54 3.00
CA ARG A 17 6.93 0.58 2.63
C ARG A 17 8.28 0.09 2.12
N GLU A 18 8.87 -0.90 2.78
CA GLU A 18 10.14 -1.50 2.37
C GLU A 18 10.02 -2.19 1.01
N ALA A 19 8.98 -3.00 0.82
CA ALA A 19 8.69 -3.65 -0.46
C ALA A 19 8.43 -2.63 -1.60
N ALA A 20 7.70 -1.55 -1.33
CA ALA A 20 7.49 -0.49 -2.31
C ALA A 20 8.80 0.23 -2.69
N ASN A 21 9.69 0.47 -1.73
CA ASN A 21 11.00 1.06 -1.99
C ASN A 21 11.90 0.14 -2.83
N GLU A 22 11.98 -1.15 -2.49
CA GLU A 22 12.74 -2.14 -3.27
C GLU A 22 12.21 -2.23 -4.71
N MET A 23 10.89 -2.22 -4.87
CA MET A 23 10.26 -2.25 -6.19
C MET A 23 10.56 -0.98 -7.00
N ALA A 24 10.55 0.19 -6.36
CA ALA A 24 10.93 1.46 -6.99
C ALA A 24 12.40 1.47 -7.44
N GLU A 25 13.33 0.96 -6.61
CA GLU A 25 14.73 0.83 -6.99
C GLU A 25 14.94 -0.16 -8.15
N SER A 26 14.17 -1.26 -8.17
CA SER A 26 14.24 -2.24 -9.24
C SER A 26 13.77 -1.66 -10.59
N LEU A 27 12.75 -0.79 -10.57
CA LEU A 27 12.16 -0.18 -11.76
C LEU A 27 13.10 0.75 -12.52
N ASP A 28 14.06 1.37 -11.83
CA ASP A 28 15.10 2.23 -12.46
C ASP A 28 16.06 1.39 -13.31
N ARG A 29 16.28 0.13 -12.93
CA ARG A 29 17.18 -0.80 -13.61
C ARG A 29 16.49 -1.64 -14.70
N MET A 30 15.17 -1.58 -14.80
CA MET A 30 14.40 -2.35 -15.78
C MET A 30 14.37 -1.70 -17.16
N SER A 31 14.62 -2.51 -18.19
CA SER A 31 14.41 -2.08 -19.57
C SER A 31 12.93 -1.81 -19.86
N HIS A 32 12.67 -0.97 -20.86
CA HIS A 32 11.31 -0.66 -21.29
C HIS A 32 10.60 -1.92 -21.78
N GLY A 33 9.41 -2.19 -21.25
CA GLY A 33 8.63 -3.37 -21.64
C GLY A 33 7.47 -3.66 -20.68
N VAL A 34 6.70 -4.70 -21.01
CA VAL A 34 5.51 -5.14 -20.26
C VAL A 34 5.85 -5.49 -18.80
N GLN A 35 7.04 -6.04 -18.53
CA GLN A 35 7.49 -6.32 -17.16
C GLN A 35 7.67 -5.04 -16.33
N ARG A 36 8.26 -3.98 -16.91
CA ARG A 36 8.40 -2.69 -16.23
C ARG A 36 7.03 -2.05 -15.97
N HIS A 37 6.09 -2.20 -16.90
CA HIS A 37 4.72 -1.74 -16.70
C HIS A 37 4.02 -2.49 -15.55
N ALA A 38 4.12 -3.82 -15.51
CA ALA A 38 3.54 -4.63 -14.45
C ALA A 38 4.14 -4.28 -13.08
N ALA A 39 5.46 -4.13 -12.99
CA ALA A 39 6.14 -3.70 -11.77
C ALA A 39 5.73 -2.28 -11.34
N LEU A 40 5.52 -1.36 -12.28
CA LEU A 40 5.04 -0.02 -11.99
C LEU A 40 3.60 -0.02 -11.44
N VAL A 41 2.73 -0.84 -12.03
CA VAL A 41 1.35 -1.03 -11.52
C VAL A 41 1.38 -1.64 -10.12
N GLY A 42 2.23 -2.65 -9.88
CA GLY A 42 2.44 -3.23 -8.55
C GLY A 42 2.85 -2.17 -7.52
N LEU A 43 3.81 -1.31 -7.86
CA LEU A 43 4.24 -0.21 -7.00
C LEU A 43 3.08 0.74 -6.65
N PHE A 44 2.25 1.12 -7.62
CA PHE A 44 1.10 1.99 -7.35
C PHE A 44 0.07 1.35 -6.43
N ILE A 45 -0.16 0.05 -6.53
CA ILE A 45 -1.05 -0.69 -5.63
C ILE A 45 -0.49 -0.64 -4.21
N SER A 46 0.77 -1.02 -4.00
CA SER A 46 1.40 -1.03 -2.67
C SER A 46 1.44 0.35 -2.02
N VAL A 47 1.72 1.41 -2.78
CA VAL A 47 1.67 2.79 -2.25
C VAL A 47 0.24 3.19 -1.90
N SER A 48 -0.76 2.78 -2.68
CA SER A 48 -2.17 3.07 -2.37
C SER A 48 -2.61 2.38 -1.08
N GLU A 49 -2.17 1.14 -0.85
CA GLU A 49 -2.43 0.41 0.40
C GLU A 49 -1.82 1.12 1.62
N LEU A 50 -0.61 1.69 1.49
CA LEU A 50 -0.01 2.51 2.55
C LEU A 50 -0.83 3.77 2.86
N VAL A 51 -1.30 4.47 1.82
CA VAL A 51 -2.16 5.65 1.98
C VAL A 51 -3.48 5.29 2.65
N GLN A 52 -4.09 4.18 2.24
CA GLN A 52 -5.31 3.67 2.85
C GLN A 52 -5.08 3.27 4.32
N ALA A 53 -3.92 2.70 4.66
CA ALA A 53 -3.61 2.33 6.04
C ALA A 53 -3.45 3.57 6.93
N LEU A 54 -2.85 4.64 6.40
CA LEU A 54 -2.81 5.94 7.07
C LEU A 54 -4.22 6.53 7.27
N ALA A 55 -5.07 6.48 6.24
CA ALA A 55 -6.45 6.95 6.34
C ALA A 55 -7.26 6.14 7.36
N ASP A 56 -7.03 4.83 7.45
CA ASP A 56 -7.65 3.96 8.44
C ASP A 56 -7.25 4.29 9.88
N VAL A 57 -5.95 4.57 10.11
CA VAL A 57 -5.44 4.98 11.42
C VAL A 57 -6.00 6.35 11.80
N ASP A 58 -6.05 7.29 10.85
CA ASP A 58 -6.66 8.61 11.07
C ASP A 58 -8.15 8.49 11.38
N PHE A 59 -8.88 7.63 10.66
CA PHE A 59 -10.28 7.33 10.96
C PHE A 59 -10.46 6.67 12.33
N GLN A 60 -9.58 5.77 12.76
CA GLN A 60 -9.65 5.18 14.11
C GLN A 60 -9.33 6.19 15.21
N THR A 61 -8.43 7.13 14.94
CA THR A 61 -7.96 8.13 15.91
C THR A 61 -8.95 9.30 16.02
N SER A 62 -9.55 9.71 14.91
CA SER A 62 -10.47 10.84 14.79
C SER A 62 -11.95 10.43 14.83
N GLY A 63 -12.26 9.14 14.60
CA GLY A 63 -13.62 8.61 14.40
C GLY A 63 -14.29 8.02 15.63
N ILE A 64 -13.83 8.33 16.85
CA ILE A 64 -14.71 8.24 18.01
C ILE A 64 -15.37 9.61 18.18
N ASP A 65 -16.37 9.90 17.33
CA ASP A 65 -17.34 10.93 17.64
C ASP A 65 -18.38 10.32 18.59
N ILE A 66 -18.55 10.97 19.73
CA ILE A 66 -19.26 10.51 20.91
C ILE A 66 -20.74 10.83 20.69
N PHE A 67 -21.39 10.12 19.78
CA PHE A 67 -22.84 10.10 19.66
C PHE A 67 -23.31 8.65 19.45
N SER A 68 -23.33 7.89 20.55
CA SER A 68 -24.23 6.76 20.75
C SER A 68 -24.66 6.70 22.22
#